data_AF-A0A1I6QLK8-F1
#
_entry.id   AF-A0A1I6QLK8-F1
#
_cell.length_a   1.000
_cell.length_b   1.000
_cell.length_c   1.000
_cell.angle_alpha   90.00
_cell.angle_beta   90.00
_cell.angle_gamma   90.00
#
_symmetry.space_group_name_H-M   'P 1'
#
loop_
_entity.id
_entity.type
_entity.pdbx_description
1 polymer ?
#
loop_
_entity_poly.entity_id
_entity_poly.type
_entity_poly.pdbx_seq_one_letter_code
_entity_poly.pdbx_strand_id
1 'polypeptide(L)'
;MRIYTRRGDAGKTSVIGARVAKDHIRVEAYGTVDEANSFVGDAIASMRERAPVDFADVIQELVEVQQELFDVGGDLAVVKGKRPYKVSADYVTRLENKIDIYLEQTPAVKKFILPGGTSIAAALHICRTVVRRAERRAVTLSLVEEINDEALRYLNRISDLFFVLGRVANARENREDDLYVRSGDVFRQK
;
A
#
# COMPACT_ATOMS: atom_id res chain seq x y z
N MET A 1 -16.24 17.57 20.02
CA MET A 1 -16.10 17.88 18.58
C MET A 1 -17.11 17.03 17.81
N ARG A 2 -17.97 17.62 16.94
CA ARG A 2 -18.90 16.83 16.10
C ARG A 2 -18.22 16.54 14.76
N ILE A 3 -18.14 15.26 14.38
CA ILE A 3 -17.52 14.82 13.12
C ILE A 3 -18.53 14.87 11.95
N TYR A 4 -19.82 14.56 12.20
CA TYR A 4 -20.85 14.56 11.16
C TYR A 4 -21.35 15.98 10.83
N THR A 5 -21.44 16.30 9.53
CA THR A 5 -21.88 17.63 9.04
C THR A 5 -23.18 17.61 8.23
N ARG A 6 -23.68 16.43 7.84
CA ARG A 6 -24.84 16.22 6.92
C ARG A 6 -24.70 16.80 5.51
N ARG A 7 -23.61 17.52 5.21
CA ARG A 7 -23.38 18.12 3.87
C ARG A 7 -23.27 17.04 2.78
N GLY A 8 -22.90 15.81 3.13
CA GLY A 8 -22.72 14.73 2.18
C GLY A 8 -23.93 13.80 2.00
N ASP A 9 -25.08 14.12 2.59
CA ASP A 9 -26.25 13.24 2.61
C ASP A 9 -26.88 13.09 1.21
N ALA A 10 -26.76 14.11 0.36
CA ALA A 10 -27.15 14.07 -1.05
C ALA A 10 -26.11 13.41 -1.98
N GLY A 11 -25.19 12.60 -1.44
CA GLY A 11 -24.22 11.84 -2.25
C GLY A 11 -23.02 12.63 -2.79
N LYS A 12 -22.81 13.88 -2.36
CA LYS A 12 -21.66 14.72 -2.77
C LYS A 12 -20.65 14.89 -1.64
N THR A 13 -19.38 15.13 -1.99
CA THR A 13 -18.31 15.42 -1.04
C THR A 13 -17.40 16.54 -1.55
N SER A 14 -16.62 17.14 -0.65
CA SER A 14 -15.60 18.13 -1.02
C SER A 14 -14.26 17.43 -1.20
N VAL A 15 -13.58 17.76 -2.29
CA VAL A 15 -12.16 17.45 -2.53
C VAL A 15 -11.36 18.76 -2.48
N ILE A 16 -10.02 18.71 -2.55
CA ILE A 16 -9.22 19.94 -2.49
C ILE A 16 -9.41 20.71 -3.81
N GLY A 17 -10.24 21.75 -3.76
CA GLY A 17 -10.52 22.66 -4.87
C GLY A 17 -11.84 22.44 -5.61
N ALA A 18 -12.64 21.43 -5.26
CA ALA A 18 -13.94 21.18 -5.91
C ALA A 18 -14.93 20.43 -5.01
N ARG A 19 -16.19 20.36 -5.45
CA ARG A 19 -17.24 19.51 -4.85
C ARG A 19 -17.76 18.54 -5.90
N VAL A 20 -17.62 17.25 -5.64
CA VAL A 20 -17.88 16.16 -6.59
C VAL A 20 -18.86 15.15 -5.99
N ALA A 21 -19.40 14.24 -6.82
CA ALA A 21 -20.15 13.10 -6.33
C ALA A 21 -19.23 12.12 -5.58
N LYS A 22 -19.75 11.35 -4.63
CA LYS A 22 -18.96 10.39 -3.83
C LYS A 22 -18.44 9.19 -4.63
N ASP A 23 -19.07 8.89 -5.76
CA ASP A 23 -18.65 7.88 -6.73
C ASP A 23 -17.73 8.46 -7.82
N HIS A 24 -17.36 9.74 -7.73
CA HIS A 24 -16.42 10.34 -8.65
C HIS A 24 -15.07 9.62 -8.56
N ILE A 25 -14.44 9.39 -9.71
CA ILE A 25 -13.20 8.60 -9.84
C ILE A 25 -12.07 9.06 -8.90
N ARG A 26 -11.93 10.39 -8.73
CA ARG A 26 -11.00 10.98 -7.76
C ARG A 26 -11.27 10.54 -6.32
N VAL A 27 -12.55 10.49 -5.93
CA VAL A 27 -12.99 10.03 -4.60
C VAL A 27 -12.72 8.55 -4.42
N GLU A 28 -13.00 7.74 -5.44
CA GLU A 28 -12.68 6.31 -5.41
C GLU A 28 -11.17 6.07 -5.29
N ALA A 29 -10.34 6.86 -5.99
CA ALA A 29 -8.89 6.73 -5.95
C ALA A 29 -8.32 6.97 -4.54
N TYR A 30 -8.53 8.16 -3.94
CA TYR A 30 -8.01 8.42 -2.60
C TYR A 30 -8.74 7.60 -1.52
N GLY A 31 -10.01 7.26 -1.72
CA GLY A 31 -10.77 6.40 -0.80
C GLY A 31 -10.24 4.96 -0.77
N THR A 32 -9.77 4.45 -1.92
CA THR A 32 -9.13 3.13 -1.96
C THR A 32 -7.73 3.16 -1.31
N VAL A 33 -7.04 4.30 -1.35
CA VAL A 33 -5.78 4.49 -0.60
C VAL A 33 -6.04 4.50 0.91
N ASP A 34 -7.12 5.13 1.36
CA ASP A 34 -7.56 5.08 2.77
C ASP A 34 -7.90 3.65 3.23
N GLU A 35 -8.55 2.87 2.35
CA GLU A 35 -8.80 1.45 2.61
C GLU A 35 -7.49 0.66 2.72
N ALA A 36 -6.52 0.88 1.82
CA ALA A 36 -5.20 0.27 1.93
C ALA A 36 -4.53 0.63 3.26
N ASN A 37 -4.57 1.90 3.64
CA ASN A 37 -3.99 2.41 4.88
C ASN A 37 -4.64 1.78 6.13
N SER A 38 -5.94 1.51 6.07
CA SER A 38 -6.68 0.82 7.14
C SER A 38 -6.22 -0.62 7.32
N PHE A 39 -6.00 -1.36 6.22
CA PHE A 39 -5.43 -2.72 6.27
C PHE A 39 -3.98 -2.74 6.78
N VAL A 40 -3.18 -1.70 6.49
CA VAL A 40 -1.84 -1.57 7.09
C VAL A 40 -1.95 -1.42 8.62
N GLY A 41 -2.90 -0.63 9.09
CA GLY A 41 -3.17 -0.49 10.53
C GLY A 41 -3.55 -1.80 11.21
N ASP A 42 -4.38 -2.61 10.55
CA ASP A 42 -4.76 -3.95 11.01
C ASP A 42 -3.56 -4.92 11.07
N ALA A 43 -2.68 -4.88 10.05
CA ALA A 43 -1.44 -5.67 10.05
C ALA A 43 -0.50 -5.26 11.20
N ILE A 44 -0.35 -3.95 11.46
CA ILE A 44 0.44 -3.43 12.60
C ILE A 44 -0.15 -3.91 13.94
N ALA A 45 -1.47 -3.82 14.11
CA ALA A 45 -2.14 -4.27 15.33
C ALA A 45 -1.89 -5.76 15.57
N SER A 46 -2.07 -6.58 14.52
CA SER A 46 -1.83 -8.02 14.55
C SER A 46 -0.37 -8.39 14.90
N MET A 47 0.61 -7.59 14.42
CA MET A 47 2.01 -7.79 14.78
C MET A 47 2.29 -7.45 16.25
N ARG A 48 1.72 -6.37 16.78
CA ARG A 48 1.92 -5.94 18.18
C ARG A 48 1.37 -6.92 19.21
N GLU A 49 0.32 -7.66 18.86
CA GLU A 49 -0.30 -8.65 19.74
C GLU A 49 0.49 -9.97 19.82
N ARG A 50 1.48 -10.19 18.95
CA ARG A 50 2.27 -11.43 18.91
C ARG A 50 3.59 -11.27 19.66
N ALA A 51 3.82 -12.12 20.67
CA ALA A 51 5.12 -12.31 21.32
C ALA A 51 5.48 -13.81 21.23
N PRO A 52 6.50 -14.20 20.43
CA PRO A 52 7.89 -13.87 20.73
C PRO A 52 8.76 -13.38 19.55
N VAL A 53 8.19 -13.13 18.37
CA VAL A 53 8.95 -12.71 17.17
C VAL A 53 9.04 -11.19 17.11
N ASP A 54 10.26 -10.68 16.98
CA ASP A 54 10.50 -9.23 16.87
C ASP A 54 10.12 -8.73 15.46
N PHE A 55 9.11 -7.87 15.42
CA PHE A 55 8.64 -7.16 14.24
C PHE A 55 8.83 -5.63 14.38
N ALA A 56 9.61 -5.14 15.34
CA ALA A 56 9.71 -3.71 15.64
C ALA A 56 10.10 -2.87 14.41
N ASP A 57 11.06 -3.34 13.62
CA ASP A 57 11.51 -2.69 12.39
C ASP A 57 10.43 -2.71 11.30
N VAL A 58 9.71 -3.83 11.14
CA VAL A 58 8.60 -3.96 10.18
C VAL A 58 7.43 -3.07 10.60
N ILE A 59 7.09 -3.04 11.90
CA ILE A 59 6.06 -2.14 12.43
C ILE A 59 6.43 -0.68 12.18
N GLN A 60 7.69 -0.30 12.42
CA GLN A 60 8.16 1.05 12.16
C GLN A 60 8.04 1.40 10.67
N GLU A 61 8.42 0.47 9.78
CA GLU A 61 8.28 0.64 8.34
C GLU A 61 6.81 0.80 7.92
N LEU A 62 5.92 -0.02 8.47
CA LEU A 62 4.49 0.06 8.17
C LEU A 62 3.86 1.37 8.69
N VAL A 63 4.30 1.87 9.85
CA VAL A 63 3.86 3.18 10.36
C VAL A 63 4.30 4.31 9.43
N GLU A 64 5.53 4.27 8.92
CA GLU A 64 6.00 5.24 7.91
C GLU A 64 5.14 5.16 6.65
N VAL A 65 4.87 3.95 6.16
CA VAL A 65 3.96 3.69 5.05
C VAL A 65 2.57 4.30 5.30
N GLN A 66 2.02 4.24 6.52
CA GLN A 66 0.73 4.87 6.82
C GLN A 66 0.77 6.39 6.66
N GLN A 67 1.88 7.04 7.04
CA GLN A 67 2.08 8.47 6.85
C GLN A 67 2.17 8.81 5.36
N GLU A 68 2.96 8.05 4.61
CA GLU A 68 3.13 8.27 3.17
C GLU A 68 1.84 7.99 2.39
N LEU A 69 1.04 7.00 2.78
CA LEU A 69 -0.29 6.75 2.19
C LEU A 69 -1.27 7.90 2.47
N PHE A 70 -1.17 8.59 3.61
CA PHE A 70 -1.92 9.83 3.83
C PHE A 70 -1.52 10.93 2.84
N ASP A 71 -0.23 11.06 2.55
CA ASP A 71 0.27 12.04 1.59
C ASP A 71 -0.13 11.68 0.15
N VAL A 72 -0.05 10.40 -0.23
CA VAL A 72 -0.58 9.87 -1.50
C VAL A 72 -2.07 10.18 -1.65
N GLY A 73 -2.88 9.87 -0.64
CA GLY A 73 -4.31 10.18 -0.65
C GLY A 73 -4.58 11.69 -0.74
N GLY A 74 -3.76 12.48 -0.05
CA GLY A 74 -3.79 13.95 -0.12
C GLY A 74 -3.55 14.46 -1.53
N ASP A 75 -2.49 14.00 -2.19
CA ASP A 75 -2.14 14.40 -3.56
C ASP A 75 -3.19 13.97 -4.58
N LEU A 76 -3.73 12.75 -4.45
CA LEU A 76 -4.83 12.26 -5.29
C LEU A 76 -6.14 13.03 -5.07
N ALA A 77 -6.35 13.62 -3.88
CA ALA A 77 -7.52 14.46 -3.61
C ALA A 77 -7.40 15.90 -4.15
N VAL A 78 -6.21 16.32 -4.65
CA VAL A 78 -5.97 17.67 -5.19
C VAL A 78 -6.38 17.76 -6.66
N VAL A 79 -7.33 18.65 -6.95
CA VAL A 79 -7.57 19.11 -8.31
C VAL A 79 -6.36 19.96 -8.75
N LYS A 80 -5.86 19.73 -9.97
CA LYS A 80 -4.63 20.34 -10.51
C LYS A 80 -4.44 21.81 -10.10
N GLY A 81 -3.24 22.13 -9.63
CA GLY A 81 -2.80 23.50 -9.32
C GLY A 81 -3.41 24.14 -8.08
N LYS A 82 -4.20 23.39 -7.28
CA LYS A 82 -4.85 23.92 -6.08
C LYS A 82 -3.99 23.83 -4.81
N ARG A 83 -2.99 22.95 -4.81
CA ARG A 83 -2.02 22.76 -3.72
C ARG A 83 -0.75 22.10 -4.29
N PRO A 84 0.45 22.42 -3.77
CA PRO A 84 1.65 21.64 -4.09
C PRO A 84 1.48 20.18 -3.65
N TYR A 85 1.99 19.28 -4.47
CA TYR A 85 2.09 17.86 -4.15
C TYR A 85 3.17 17.61 -3.10
N LYS A 86 2.97 16.56 -2.30
CA LYS A 86 3.91 16.15 -1.24
C LYS A 86 4.77 14.98 -1.66
N VAL A 87 4.19 13.99 -2.34
CA VAL A 87 4.88 12.76 -2.69
C VAL A 87 5.94 13.06 -3.77
N SER A 88 7.18 12.67 -3.51
CA SER A 88 8.33 12.89 -4.38
C SER A 88 8.98 11.57 -4.80
N ALA A 89 9.92 11.65 -5.75
CA ALA A 89 10.73 10.51 -6.18
C ALA A 89 11.58 9.90 -5.04
N ASP A 90 11.86 10.66 -3.99
CA ASP A 90 12.60 10.17 -2.81
C ASP A 90 11.82 9.07 -2.08
N TYR A 91 10.48 9.14 -2.07
CA TYR A 91 9.64 8.12 -1.44
C TYR A 91 9.78 6.78 -2.18
N VAL A 92 9.80 6.81 -3.52
CA VAL A 92 10.01 5.62 -4.35
C VAL A 92 11.40 5.03 -4.11
N THR A 93 12.42 5.89 -4.08
CA THR A 93 13.81 5.49 -3.83
C THR A 93 13.96 4.85 -2.44
N ARG A 94 13.29 5.42 -1.43
CA ARG A 94 13.24 4.87 -0.07
C ARG A 94 12.63 3.47 -0.05
N LEU A 95 11.49 3.27 -0.73
CA LEU A 95 10.84 1.96 -0.83
C LEU A 95 11.74 0.93 -1.52
N GLU A 96 12.44 1.30 -2.59
CA GLU A 96 13.38 0.41 -3.29
C GLU A 96 14.51 -0.05 -2.36
N ASN A 97 15.14 0.88 -1.64
CA ASN A 97 16.16 0.54 -0.65
C ASN A 97 15.63 -0.39 0.45
N LYS A 98 14.38 -0.19 0.89
CA LYS A 98 13.74 -1.06 1.90
C LYS A 98 13.44 -2.44 1.35
N ILE A 99 12.94 -2.53 0.12
CA ILE A 99 12.71 -3.79 -0.58
C ILE A 99 14.00 -4.61 -0.63
N ASP A 100 15.12 -4.00 -0.99
CA ASP A 100 16.42 -4.69 -1.06
C ASP A 100 16.85 -5.21 0.32
N ILE A 101 16.78 -4.38 1.36
CA ILE A 101 17.12 -4.76 2.76
C ILE A 101 16.26 -5.93 3.26
N TYR A 102 14.97 -5.93 2.98
CA TYR A 102 14.07 -6.98 3.44
C TYR A 102 14.18 -8.25 2.59
N LEU A 103 14.51 -8.12 1.31
CA LEU A 103 14.66 -9.26 0.42
C LEU A 103 15.85 -10.14 0.85
N GLU A 104 16.94 -9.53 1.32
CA GLU A 104 18.11 -10.23 1.88
C GLU A 104 17.78 -11.11 3.10
N GLN A 105 16.68 -10.82 3.81
CA GLN A 105 16.23 -11.58 4.98
C GLN A 105 15.37 -12.80 4.61
N THR A 106 15.13 -13.04 3.32
CA THR A 106 14.24 -14.11 2.85
C THR A 106 15.00 -15.16 2.04
N PRO A 107 14.62 -16.45 2.10
CA PRO A 107 15.17 -17.46 1.21
C PRO A 107 14.96 -17.07 -0.26
N ALA A 108 15.88 -17.45 -1.15
CA ALA A 108 15.69 -17.20 -2.58
C ALA A 108 14.47 -17.96 -3.10
N VAL A 109 13.63 -17.30 -3.91
CA VAL A 109 12.47 -17.93 -4.55
C VAL A 109 12.57 -17.75 -6.07
N LYS A 110 12.33 -18.83 -6.81
CA LYS A 110 12.33 -18.82 -8.30
C LYS A 110 10.93 -18.87 -8.89
N LYS A 111 9.97 -19.37 -8.11
CA LYS A 111 8.58 -19.63 -8.51
C LYS A 111 7.62 -18.63 -7.87
N PHE A 112 6.40 -18.57 -8.38
CA PHE A 112 5.35 -17.86 -7.67
C PHE A 112 5.09 -18.53 -6.31
N ILE A 113 4.80 -17.72 -5.29
CA ILE A 113 4.35 -18.18 -3.98
C ILE A 113 2.84 -18.00 -3.86
N LEU A 114 2.18 -18.89 -3.12
CA LEU A 114 0.80 -18.69 -2.71
C LEU A 114 0.76 -17.59 -1.64
N PRO A 115 -0.16 -16.62 -1.75
CA PRO A 115 -0.25 -15.53 -0.78
C PRO A 115 -0.82 -16.04 0.54
N GLY A 116 0.04 -16.37 1.49
CA GLY A 116 -0.34 -16.91 2.79
C GLY A 116 0.86 -17.27 3.66
N GLY A 117 0.70 -18.29 4.49
CA GLY A 117 1.67 -18.69 5.51
C GLY A 117 1.18 -18.31 6.90
N THR A 118 1.89 -17.42 7.58
CA THR A 118 1.44 -16.92 8.90
C THR A 118 0.30 -15.91 8.75
N SER A 119 -0.42 -15.61 9.84
CA SER A 119 -1.50 -14.61 9.79
C SER A 119 -0.98 -13.21 9.42
N ILE A 120 0.26 -12.89 9.84
CA ILE A 120 0.93 -11.64 9.48
C ILE A 120 1.25 -11.62 7.98
N ALA A 121 1.84 -12.69 7.44
CA ALA A 121 2.15 -12.79 6.02
C ALA A 121 0.89 -12.68 5.15
N ALA A 122 -0.20 -13.35 5.56
CA ALA A 122 -1.50 -13.25 4.91
C ALA A 122 -2.06 -11.82 4.93
N ALA A 123 -1.98 -11.12 6.07
CA ALA A 123 -2.41 -9.73 6.19
C ALA A 123 -1.59 -8.79 5.27
N LEU A 124 -0.28 -8.98 5.18
CA LEU A 124 0.59 -8.22 4.27
C LEU A 124 0.27 -8.50 2.80
N HIS A 125 -0.08 -9.74 2.45
CA HIS A 125 -0.57 -10.05 1.11
C HIS A 125 -1.95 -9.44 0.81
N ILE A 126 -2.82 -9.28 1.79
CA ILE A 126 -4.06 -8.50 1.64
C ILE A 126 -3.70 -7.04 1.35
N CYS A 127 -2.84 -6.41 2.16
CA CYS A 127 -2.35 -5.04 1.94
C CYS A 127 -1.82 -4.86 0.50
N ARG A 128 -0.96 -5.78 0.04
CA ARG A 128 -0.45 -5.82 -1.34
C ARG A 128 -1.57 -5.75 -2.38
N THR A 129 -2.61 -6.57 -2.22
CA THR A 129 -3.70 -6.61 -3.21
C THR A 129 -4.60 -5.38 -3.18
N VAL A 130 -4.82 -4.81 -1.99
CA VAL A 130 -5.61 -3.58 -1.82
C VAL A 130 -4.86 -2.38 -2.39
N VAL A 131 -3.55 -2.26 -2.16
CA VAL A 131 -2.73 -1.24 -2.84
C VAL A 131 -2.80 -1.38 -4.35
N ARG A 132 -2.68 -2.59 -4.90
CA ARG A 132 -2.83 -2.79 -6.36
C ARG A 132 -4.22 -2.41 -6.86
N ARG A 133 -5.25 -2.47 -6.01
CA ARG A 133 -6.58 -1.95 -6.33
C ARG A 133 -6.59 -0.42 -6.31
N ALA A 134 -5.95 0.21 -5.34
CA ALA A 134 -5.76 1.66 -5.30
C ALA A 134 -5.00 2.17 -6.53
N GLU A 135 -3.92 1.49 -6.91
CA GLU A 135 -3.14 1.74 -8.12
C GLU A 135 -4.03 1.76 -9.37
N ARG A 136 -4.88 0.74 -9.58
CA ARG A 136 -5.82 0.72 -10.72
C ARG A 136 -6.77 1.91 -10.72
N ARG A 137 -7.21 2.39 -9.54
CA ARG A 137 -8.06 3.58 -9.43
C ARG A 137 -7.28 4.86 -9.72
N ALA A 138 -6.04 4.98 -9.25
CA ALA A 138 -5.15 6.07 -9.58
C ALA A 138 -4.83 6.12 -11.09
N VAL A 139 -4.59 4.97 -11.74
CA VAL A 139 -4.45 4.87 -13.20
C VAL A 139 -5.71 5.35 -13.90
N THR A 140 -6.89 4.87 -13.47
CA THR A 140 -8.13 5.29 -14.13
C THR A 140 -8.34 6.80 -13.99
N LEU A 141 -7.98 7.39 -12.84
CA LEU A 141 -8.00 8.84 -12.62
C LEU A 141 -6.99 9.57 -13.53
N SER A 142 -5.77 9.05 -13.67
CA SER A 142 -4.71 9.70 -14.48
C SER A 142 -5.03 9.77 -15.97
N LEU A 143 -5.91 8.87 -16.46
CA LEU A 143 -6.39 8.87 -17.84
C LEU A 143 -7.34 10.04 -18.14
N VAL A 144 -7.97 10.64 -17.13
CA VAL A 144 -9.00 11.68 -17.30
C VAL A 144 -8.64 13.01 -16.65
N GLU A 145 -7.77 13.01 -15.65
CA GLU A 145 -7.34 14.19 -14.92
C GLU A 145 -5.84 14.13 -14.61
N GLU A 146 -5.19 15.29 -14.54
CA GLU A 146 -3.81 15.36 -14.07
C GLU A 146 -3.71 15.00 -12.58
N ILE A 147 -2.68 14.20 -12.26
CA ILE A 147 -2.35 13.77 -10.91
C ILE A 147 -0.85 13.91 -10.66
N ASN A 148 -0.41 13.63 -9.43
CA ASN A 148 1.00 13.43 -9.13
C ASN A 148 1.47 12.05 -9.63
N ASP A 149 2.31 12.01 -10.66
CA ASP A 149 2.88 10.77 -11.20
C ASP A 149 3.73 10.00 -10.17
N GLU A 150 4.36 10.70 -9.21
CA GLU A 150 5.12 10.06 -8.14
C GLU A 150 4.21 9.30 -7.17
N ALA A 151 2.97 9.76 -6.97
CA ALA A 151 1.98 9.02 -6.18
C ALA A 151 1.61 7.69 -6.85
N LEU A 152 1.49 7.67 -8.18
CA LEU A 152 1.26 6.44 -8.94
C LEU A 152 2.46 5.48 -8.88
N ARG A 153 3.68 6.00 -9.05
CA ARG A 153 4.92 5.21 -8.93
C ARG A 153 5.08 4.61 -7.53
N TYR A 154 4.76 5.38 -6.50
CA TYR A 154 4.76 4.93 -5.11
C TYR A 154 3.77 3.78 -4.88
N LEU A 155 2.52 3.90 -5.36
CA LEU A 155 1.52 2.82 -5.24
C LEU A 155 1.95 1.52 -5.94
N ASN A 156 2.60 1.62 -7.10
CA ASN A 156 3.18 0.46 -7.76
C ASN A 156 4.27 -0.18 -6.89
N ARG A 157 5.24 0.62 -6.43
CA ARG A 157 6.42 0.13 -5.68
C ARG A 157 6.07 -0.43 -4.30
N ILE A 158 5.12 0.18 -3.58
CA ILE A 158 4.75 -0.30 -2.23
C ILE A 158 4.08 -1.68 -2.28
N SER A 159 3.46 -2.04 -3.41
CA SER A 159 2.95 -3.41 -3.58
C SER A 159 4.07 -4.46 -3.63
N ASP A 160 5.25 -4.11 -4.15
CA ASP A 160 6.45 -4.94 -4.09
C ASP A 160 6.97 -5.05 -2.65
N LEU A 161 6.99 -3.92 -1.90
CA LEU A 161 7.37 -3.94 -0.48
C LEU A 161 6.47 -4.89 0.34
N PHE A 162 5.15 -4.82 0.18
CA PHE A 162 4.24 -5.73 0.87
C PHE A 162 4.43 -7.20 0.48
N PHE A 163 4.83 -7.48 -0.77
CA PHE A 163 5.21 -8.83 -1.17
C PHE A 163 6.42 -9.32 -0.38
N VAL A 164 7.48 -8.52 -0.32
CA VAL A 164 8.72 -8.87 0.40
C VAL A 164 8.48 -8.98 1.90
N LEU A 165 7.76 -8.04 2.51
CA LEU A 165 7.44 -8.08 3.94
C LEU A 165 6.61 -9.31 4.32
N GLY A 166 5.70 -9.76 3.44
CA GLY A 166 4.95 -11.01 3.67
C GLY A 166 5.88 -12.22 3.79
N ARG A 167 6.92 -12.26 2.95
CA ARG A 167 7.95 -13.32 2.99
C ARG A 167 8.86 -13.20 4.21
N VAL A 168 9.22 -11.98 4.61
CA VAL A 168 9.96 -11.72 5.87
C VAL A 168 9.16 -12.23 7.07
N ALA A 169 7.85 -11.97 7.10
CA ALA A 169 6.99 -12.45 8.19
C ALA A 169 6.96 -13.98 8.28
N ASN A 170 6.83 -14.67 7.15
CA ASN A 170 6.97 -16.13 7.09
C ASN A 170 8.35 -16.58 7.61
N ALA A 171 9.44 -16.01 7.09
CA ALA A 171 10.80 -16.39 7.46
C ALA A 171 11.09 -16.22 8.96
N ARG A 172 10.68 -15.10 9.57
CA ARG A 172 10.90 -14.83 11.00
C ARG A 172 10.13 -15.76 11.94
N GLU A 173 9.00 -16.28 11.47
CA GLU A 173 8.21 -17.28 12.19
C GLU A 173 8.58 -18.72 11.80
N ASN A 174 9.68 -18.93 11.06
CA ASN A 174 10.12 -20.24 10.55
C ASN A 174 9.05 -20.96 9.72
N ARG A 175 8.26 -20.20 8.96
CA ARG A 175 7.29 -20.71 7.99
C ARG A 175 7.89 -20.61 6.59
N GLU A 176 7.89 -21.71 5.84
CA GLU A 176 8.26 -21.68 4.42
C GLU A 176 7.12 -21.12 3.56
N ASP A 177 7.49 -20.42 2.48
CA ASP A 177 6.54 -19.98 1.46
C ASP A 177 6.03 -21.17 0.64
N ASP A 178 4.70 -21.32 0.54
CA ASP A 178 4.10 -22.36 -0.28
C ASP A 178 4.24 -22.02 -1.77
N LEU A 179 4.93 -22.87 -2.55
CA LEU A 179 5.16 -22.62 -3.98
C LEU A 179 3.92 -22.95 -4.83
N TYR A 180 3.64 -22.11 -5.83
CA TYR A 180 2.68 -22.46 -6.87
C TYR A 180 3.29 -23.50 -7.82
N VAL A 181 2.89 -24.76 -7.63
CA VAL A 181 3.49 -25.94 -8.29
C VAL A 181 3.47 -25.90 -9.82
N ARG A 182 2.56 -25.12 -10.43
CA ARG A 182 2.43 -25.01 -11.89
C ARG A 182 3.19 -23.82 -12.50
N SER A 183 3.97 -23.08 -11.70
CA SER A 183 4.82 -22.01 -12.22
C SER A 183 6.17 -22.52 -12.71
N GLY A 184 6.63 -21.92 -13.81
CA GLY A 184 8.05 -21.95 -14.18
C GLY A 184 8.88 -20.98 -13.32
N ASP A 185 10.16 -20.87 -13.64
CA ASP A 185 11.05 -19.91 -12.98
C ASP A 185 10.76 -18.48 -13.49
N VAL A 186 10.06 -17.70 -12.65
CA VAL A 186 9.58 -16.35 -12.95
C VAL A 186 10.43 -15.27 -12.31
N PHE A 187 11.09 -15.58 -11.20
CA PHE A 187 12.03 -14.66 -10.56
C PHE A 187 13.45 -15.00 -11.01
N ARG A 188 14.11 -14.03 -11.66
CA ARG A 188 15.51 -14.11 -12.05
C ARG A 188 16.30 -13.15 -11.16
N GLN A 189 17.44 -13.59 -10.64
CA GLN A 189 18.40 -12.66 -10.06
C GLN A 189 18.84 -11.70 -11.17
N LYS A 190 18.71 -10.40 -10.92
CA LYS A 190 19.26 -9.36 -11.79
C LYS A 190 20.77 -9.30 -11.60
#